data_AF-A0A8T5Q0T6-F1
#
_entry.id   AF-A0A8T5Q0T6-F1
#
_cell.length_a   1.000
_cell.length_b   1.000
_cell.length_c   1.000
_cell.angle_alpha   90.00
_cell.angle_beta   90.00
_cell.angle_gamma   90.00
#
_symmetry.space_group_name_H-M   'P 1'
#
loop_
_entity.id
_entity.type
_entity.pdbx_description
1 polymer ?
#
loop_
_entity_poly.entity_id
_entity_poly.type
_entity_poly.pdbx_seq_one_letter_code
_entity_poly.pdbx_strand_id
1 'polypeptide(L)'
;MGKLTSIQIEKSTLNKLKDFREYRRETYDELINRLMEIMTVLSRKEPELKEEVLQEIEEARKEVREGKGISTKQLIRELGLKI
;
A
#
# COMPACT_ATOMS: atom_id res chain seq x y z
N MET A 1 2.46 -24.73 -22.68
CA MET A 1 3.72 -24.00 -22.43
C MET A 1 3.72 -23.56 -20.97
N GLY A 2 4.81 -23.79 -20.23
CA GLY A 2 4.86 -23.55 -18.79
C GLY A 2 4.81 -22.06 -18.45
N LYS A 3 4.01 -21.69 -17.44
CA LYS A 3 3.84 -20.30 -16.97
C LYS A 3 5.08 -19.75 -16.24
N LEU A 4 6.05 -20.61 -15.91
CA LEU A 4 7.20 -20.29 -15.08
C LEU A 4 8.50 -20.33 -15.89
N THR A 5 9.39 -19.40 -15.58
CA THR A 5 10.76 -19.33 -16.10
C THR A 5 11.76 -19.22 -14.96
N SER A 6 13.04 -19.39 -15.24
CA SER A 6 14.13 -19.26 -14.26
C SER A 6 15.03 -18.08 -14.61
N ILE A 7 15.51 -17.38 -13.59
CA ILE A 7 16.57 -16.37 -13.70
C ILE A 7 17.78 -16.82 -12.88
N GLN A 8 18.98 -16.43 -13.31
CA GLN A 8 20.19 -16.62 -12.51
C GLN A 8 20.52 -15.33 -11.77
N ILE A 9 20.81 -15.46 -10.48
CA ILE A 9 21.21 -14.37 -9.60
C ILE A 9 22.34 -14.81 -8.69
N GLU A 10 23.13 -13.84 -8.22
CA GLU A 10 24.17 -14.08 -7.24
C GLU A 10 23.61 -14.60 -5.90
N LYS A 11 24.40 -15.42 -5.19
CA LYS A 11 24.01 -15.93 -3.86
C LYS A 11 23.78 -14.80 -2.86
N SER A 12 24.56 -13.74 -2.95
CA SER A 12 24.43 -12.55 -2.11
C SER A 12 23.09 -11.83 -2.37
N THR A 13 22.68 -11.71 -3.63
CA THR A 13 21.38 -11.16 -4.02
C THR A 13 20.23 -12.01 -3.51
N LEU A 14 20.31 -13.33 -3.66
CA LEU A 14 19.31 -14.26 -3.12
C LEU A 14 19.13 -14.10 -1.60
N ASN A 15 20.22 -13.92 -0.86
CA ASN A 15 20.14 -13.71 0.59
C ASN A 15 19.45 -12.38 0.93
N LYS A 16 19.78 -11.29 0.23
CA LYS A 16 19.05 -10.02 0.40
C LYS A 16 17.56 -10.19 0.13
N LEU A 17 17.18 -10.88 -0.96
CA LEU A 17 15.77 -11.11 -1.28
C LEU A 17 15.02 -11.92 -0.20
N LYS A 18 15.71 -12.76 0.59
CA LYS A 18 15.08 -13.45 1.73
C LYS A 18 14.74 -12.48 2.85
N ASP A 19 15.61 -11.51 3.10
CA ASP A 19 15.42 -10.51 4.15
C ASP A 19 14.28 -9.53 3.81
N PHE A 20 13.99 -9.33 2.52
CA PHE A 20 12.88 -8.49 2.05
C PHE A 20 11.50 -9.17 2.09
N ARG A 21 11.41 -10.44 2.53
CA ARG A 21 10.13 -11.13 2.63
C ARG A 21 9.24 -10.55 3.73
N GLU A 22 8.01 -10.23 3.40
CA GLU A 22 7.02 -9.73 4.38
C GLU A 22 6.39 -10.89 5.17
N TYR A 23 6.26 -12.08 4.57
CA TYR A 23 5.69 -13.25 5.21
C TYR A 23 6.39 -14.55 4.80
N ARG A 24 6.29 -15.56 5.66
CA ARG A 24 7.06 -16.83 5.55
C ARG A 24 6.88 -17.55 4.21
N ARG A 25 5.71 -17.43 3.58
CA ARG A 25 5.32 -18.14 2.35
C ARG A 25 5.37 -17.28 1.08
N GLU A 26 5.88 -16.05 1.17
CA GLU A 26 6.01 -15.17 0.00
C GLU A 26 6.96 -15.79 -1.03
N THR A 27 6.49 -15.92 -2.26
CA THR A 27 7.28 -16.41 -3.38
C THR A 27 8.23 -15.32 -3.88
N TYR A 28 9.33 -15.71 -4.53
CA TYR A 28 10.23 -14.71 -5.12
C TYR A 28 9.57 -13.93 -6.25
N ASP A 29 8.58 -14.51 -6.95
CA ASP A 29 7.82 -13.81 -7.98
C ASP A 29 6.96 -12.70 -7.37
N GLU A 30 6.20 -12.98 -6.30
CA GLU A 30 5.44 -11.97 -5.56
C GLU A 30 6.34 -10.86 -5.01
N LEU A 31 7.44 -11.25 -4.38
CA LEU A 31 8.40 -10.30 -3.80
C LEU A 31 9.01 -9.38 -4.86
N ILE A 32 9.45 -9.93 -6.01
CA ILE A 32 10.03 -9.14 -7.09
C ILE A 32 9.00 -8.19 -7.70
N ASN A 33 7.77 -8.66 -7.93
CA ASN A 33 6.68 -7.80 -8.44
C ASN A 33 6.34 -6.66 -7.48
N ARG A 34 6.24 -6.94 -6.17
CA ARG A 34 6.01 -5.91 -5.14
C ARG A 34 7.13 -4.86 -5.12
N LEU A 35 8.39 -5.30 -5.18
CA LEU A 35 9.54 -4.38 -5.25
C LEU A 35 9.52 -3.52 -6.52
N MET A 36 9.13 -4.08 -7.66
CA MET A 36 8.98 -3.33 -8.92
C MET A 36 7.85 -2.30 -8.84
N GLU A 37 6.74 -2.63 -8.19
CA GLU A 37 5.61 -1.69 -7.99
C GLU A 37 6.04 -0.52 -7.09
N ILE A 38 6.72 -0.80 -5.98
CA ILE A 38 7.28 0.23 -5.10
C ILE A 38 8.24 1.14 -5.89
N MET A 39 9.17 0.55 -6.65
CA MET A 39 10.10 1.34 -7.47
C MET A 39 9.36 2.18 -8.51
N THR A 40 8.29 1.64 -9.11
CA THR A 40 7.47 2.37 -10.08
C THR A 40 6.78 3.57 -9.44
N VAL A 41 6.20 3.40 -8.26
CA VAL A 41 5.57 4.49 -7.49
C VAL A 41 6.60 5.54 -7.10
N LEU A 42 7.77 5.12 -6.60
CA LEU A 42 8.84 6.04 -6.18
C LEU A 42 9.49 6.78 -7.36
N SER A 43 9.53 6.16 -8.54
CA SER A 43 10.13 6.76 -9.75
C SER A 43 9.20 7.76 -10.44
N ARG A 44 7.89 7.70 -10.17
CA ARG A 44 6.96 8.75 -10.60
C ARG A 44 7.20 9.97 -9.71
N LYS A 45 7.62 11.08 -10.33
CA LYS A 45 7.99 12.34 -9.67
C LYS A 45 6.88 12.90 -8.77
N GLU A 46 5.65 12.46 -8.97
CA GLU A 46 4.52 12.69 -8.09
C GLU A 46 3.78 11.36 -7.95
N PRO A 47 3.46 10.88 -6.73
CA PRO A 47 2.36 9.95 -6.60
C PRO A 47 1.14 10.72 -7.07
N GLU A 48 0.70 10.49 -8.30
CA GLU A 48 -0.57 11.00 -8.79
C GLU A 48 -1.64 10.37 -7.89
N LEU A 49 -1.97 11.05 -6.78
CA LEU A 49 -3.28 10.92 -6.18
C LEU A 49 -4.22 11.16 -7.35
N LYS A 50 -4.97 10.12 -7.73
CA LYS A 50 -6.01 10.26 -8.74
C LYS A 50 -6.82 11.50 -8.37
N GLU A 51 -7.19 12.33 -9.35
CA GLU A 51 -7.92 13.58 -9.09
C GLU A 51 -9.15 13.36 -8.18
N GLU A 52 -9.79 12.20 -8.29
CA GLU A 52 -10.86 11.70 -7.42
C GLU A 52 -10.46 11.70 -5.92
N VAL A 53 -9.29 11.17 -5.58
CA VAL A 53 -8.80 11.09 -4.19
C VAL A 53 -8.49 12.49 -3.65
N LEU A 54 -7.98 13.40 -4.48
CA LEU A 54 -7.78 14.79 -4.11
C LEU A 54 -9.10 15.50 -3.80
N GLN A 55 -10.12 15.28 -4.65
CA GLN A 55 -11.46 15.81 -4.45
C GLN A 55 -12.10 15.28 -3.16
N GLU A 56 -12.02 13.97 -2.90
CA GLU A 56 -12.53 13.36 -1.66
C GLU A 56 -11.86 13.96 -0.41
N ILE A 57 -10.55 14.20 -0.46
CA ILE A 57 -9.82 14.83 0.66
C ILE A 57 -10.27 16.28 0.85
N GLU A 58 -10.46 17.05 -0.22
CA GLU A 58 -10.93 18.43 -0.13
C GLU A 58 -12.37 18.53 0.42
N GLU A 59 -13.26 17.64 -0.03
CA GLU A 59 -14.63 17.54 0.45
C GLU A 59 -14.65 17.17 1.94
N ALA A 60 -13.92 16.13 2.35
CA ALA A 60 -13.82 15.76 3.76
C ALA A 60 -13.30 16.91 4.64
N ARG A 61 -12.30 17.67 4.16
CA ARG A 61 -11.80 18.87 4.87
C ARG A 61 -12.85 19.97 4.95
N LYS A 62 -13.68 20.14 3.91
CA LYS A 62 -14.79 21.10 3.91
C LYS A 62 -15.85 20.71 4.92
N GLU A 63 -16.24 19.45 4.99
CA GLU A 63 -17.21 18.95 5.97
C GLU A 63 -16.77 19.17 7.42
N VAL A 64 -15.49 18.91 7.70
CA VAL A 64 -14.91 19.19 9.03
C VAL A 64 -14.96 20.68 9.35
N ARG A 65 -14.63 21.57 8.40
CA ARG A 65 -14.73 23.03 8.57
C ARG A 65 -16.17 23.51 8.77
N GLU A 66 -17.14 22.86 8.14
CA GLU A 66 -18.56 23.11 8.30
C GLU A 66 -19.14 22.51 9.60
N GLY A 67 -18.31 21.83 10.42
CA GLY A 67 -18.73 21.25 11.69
C GLY A 67 -19.52 19.95 11.56
N LYS A 68 -19.47 19.28 10.39
CA LYS A 68 -20.16 18.00 10.13
C LYS A 68 -19.40 16.78 10.67
N GLY A 69 -18.33 16.97 11.43
CA GLY A 69 -17.59 15.88 12.06
C GLY A 69 -18.35 15.25 13.23
N ILE A 70 -18.10 13.96 13.48
CA ILE A 70 -18.60 13.26 14.67
C ILE A 70 -17.51 13.15 15.74
N SER A 71 -17.91 13.16 17.01
CA SER A 71 -16.96 12.94 18.10
C SER A 71 -16.42 11.50 18.07
N THR A 72 -15.20 11.30 18.58
CA THR A 72 -14.59 9.97 18.71
C THR A 72 -15.53 8.98 19.43
N LYS A 73 -16.24 9.45 20.46
CA LYS A 73 -17.21 8.64 21.22
C LYS A 73 -18.42 8.19 20.39
N GLN A 74 -18.89 9.03 19.45
CA GLN A 74 -19.97 8.67 18.52
C GLN A 74 -19.46 7.69 17.47
N LEU A 75 -18.27 7.93 16.90
CA LEU A 75 -17.65 7.05 15.93
C LEU A 75 -17.45 5.63 16.48
N ILE A 76 -16.95 5.51 17.71
CA ILE A 76 -16.76 4.22 18.40
C ILE A 76 -18.10 3.47 18.53
N ARG A 77 -19.19 4.19 18.83
CA ARG A 77 -20.53 3.61 18.97
C ARG A 77 -21.08 3.12 17.63
N GLU A 78 -20.91 3.90 16.56
CA GLU A 78 -21.36 3.54 15.21
C GLU A 78 -20.58 2.37 14.62
N LEU A 79 -19.27 2.31 14.86
CA LEU A 79 -18.40 1.23 14.38
C LEU A 79 -18.48 -0.04 15.25
N GLY A 80 -19.24 -0.02 16.35
CA GLY A 80 -19.37 -1.18 17.25
C GLY A 80 -18.07 -1.55 17.98
N LEU A 81 -17.13 -0.61 18.08
CA LEU A 81 -15.85 -0.82 18.74
C LEU A 81 -16.05 -0.76 20.26
N LYS A 82 -15.50 -1.73 21.00
CA LYS A 82 -15.49 -1.73 22.46
C LYS A 82 -14.12 -1.22 22.92
N ILE A 83 -14.12 -0.20 23.77
CA ILE A 83 -12.93 0.27 24.52
C ILE A 83 -13.10 -0.15 25.98
#